data_AF-A0A1G1N9R3-F1
#
_entry.id   AF-A0A1G1N9R3-F1
#
_cell.length_a   1.000
_cell.length_b   1.000
_cell.length_c   1.000
_cell.angle_alpha   90.00
_cell.angle_beta   90.00
_cell.angle_gamma   90.00
#
_symmetry.space_group_name_H-M   'P 1'
#
loop_
_entity.id
_entity.type
_entity.pdbx_description
1 polymer ?
#
loop_
_entity_poly.entity_id
_entity_poly.type
_entity_poly.pdbx_seq_one_letter_code
_entity_poly.pdbx_strand_id
1 'polypeptide(L)'
;MTLKELRPDLPEVINKIDARLDRYIVTKRGKPIAVMLSPDDFEGLLETIEILSDKEAVKRIKQAKQEIKEGKTVSLEGLRSRIEKLNV
;
A
#
# COMPACT_ATOMS: atom_id res chain seq x y z
N MET A 1 -12.32 15.15 10.95
CA MET A 1 -13.34 15.16 12.04
C MET A 1 -12.78 15.84 13.27
N THR A 2 -13.63 16.45 14.09
CA THR A 2 -13.21 17.05 15.35
C THR A 2 -13.03 15.98 16.43
N LEU A 3 -12.19 16.27 17.44
CA LEU A 3 -12.02 15.38 18.59
C LEU A 3 -13.33 15.15 19.38
N LYS A 4 -14.28 16.10 19.31
CA LYS A 4 -15.59 15.97 19.96
C LYS A 4 -16.47 14.94 19.25
N GLU A 5 -16.45 14.93 17.91
CA GLU A 5 -17.15 13.94 17.08
C GLU A 5 -16.51 12.55 17.18
N LEU A 6 -15.17 12.49 17.24
CA LEU A 6 -14.46 11.20 17.29
C LEU A 6 -14.77 10.39 18.55
N ARG A 7 -14.97 11.02 19.71
CA ARG A 7 -15.15 10.30 20.98
C ARG A 7 -16.33 9.32 20.98
N PRO A 8 -17.57 9.72 20.63
CA PRO A 8 -18.68 8.79 20.52
C PRO A 8 -18.54 7.81 19.35
N ASP A 9 -17.93 8.23 18.25
CA ASP A 9 -17.86 7.44 17.00
C ASP A 9 -16.62 6.55 16.91
N LEU A 10 -15.76 6.53 17.94
CA LEU A 10 -14.46 5.86 17.91
C LEU A 10 -14.56 4.38 17.48
N PRO A 11 -15.49 3.55 18.00
CA PRO A 11 -15.59 2.16 17.58
C PRO A 11 -15.89 2.01 16.07
N GLU A 12 -16.79 2.83 15.52
CA GLU A 12 -17.11 2.81 14.10
C GLU A 12 -15.94 3.29 13.25
N VAL A 13 -15.25 4.35 13.68
CA VAL A 13 -14.06 4.87 13.01
C VAL A 13 -12.96 3.81 12.95
N ILE A 14 -12.70 3.11 14.06
CA ILE A 14 -11.70 2.02 14.11
C ILE A 14 -12.10 0.88 13.16
N ASN A 15 -13.36 0.45 13.17
CA ASN A 15 -13.84 -0.59 12.26
C ASN A 15 -13.67 -0.19 10.79
N LYS A 16 -13.91 1.07 10.45
CA LYS A 16 -13.73 1.58 9.08
C LYS A 16 -12.26 1.67 8.67
N ILE A 17 -11.40 2.06 9.60
CA ILE A 17 -9.95 2.07 9.40
C ILE A 17 -9.44 0.66 9.11
N ASP A 18 -9.84 -0.31 9.93
CA ASP A 18 -9.40 -1.70 9.83
C ASP A 18 -9.97 -2.41 8.60
N ALA A 19 -11.29 -2.35 8.39
CA ALA A 19 -11.95 -3.11 7.34
C ALA A 19 -11.90 -2.47 5.94
N ARG A 20 -11.62 -1.16 5.84
CA ARG A 20 -11.73 -0.41 4.57
C ARG A 20 -10.54 0.48 4.25
N LEU A 21 -9.51 0.50 5.11
CA LEU A 21 -8.35 1.38 4.98
C LEU A 21 -8.76 2.87 4.91
N ASP A 22 -9.85 3.24 5.58
CA ASP A 22 -10.24 4.64 5.72
C ASP A 22 -9.15 5.41 6.50
N ARG A 23 -8.93 6.68 6.13
CA ARG A 23 -7.98 7.57 6.81
C ARG A 23 -8.69 8.80 7.35
N TYR A 24 -8.44 9.14 8.61
CA TYR A 24 -9.09 10.27 9.28
C TYR A 24 -8.06 11.29 9.77
N ILE A 25 -8.29 12.56 9.48
CA ILE A 25 -7.58 13.68 10.13
C ILE A 25 -8.42 14.14 11.32
N VAL A 26 -7.84 14.08 12.51
CA VAL A 26 -8.46 14.52 13.76
C VAL A 26 -8.05 15.96 14.04
N THR A 27 -9.03 16.82 14.34
CA THR A 27 -8.79 18.24 14.64
C THR A 27 -9.21 18.62 16.06
N LYS A 28 -8.51 19.60 16.64
CA LYS A 28 -8.87 20.26 17.90
C LYS A 28 -8.87 21.77 17.69
N ARG A 29 -10.01 22.42 17.92
CA ARG A 29 -10.21 23.86 17.65
C ARG A 29 -9.82 24.23 16.20
N GLY A 30 -10.27 23.42 15.24
CA GLY A 30 -10.00 23.60 13.81
C GLY A 30 -8.60 23.23 13.33
N LYS A 31 -7.65 22.94 14.24
CA LYS A 31 -6.28 22.57 13.87
C LYS A 31 -6.10 21.05 13.82
N PRO A 32 -5.52 20.48 12.74
CA PRO A 32 -5.13 19.07 12.69
C PRO A 32 -4.15 18.73 13.83
N ILE A 33 -4.38 17.60 14.51
CA ILE A 33 -3.55 17.13 15.61
C ILE A 33 -3.12 15.67 15.50
N ALA A 34 -3.83 14.87 14.70
CA ALA A 34 -3.50 13.48 14.48
C ALA A 34 -4.06 13.01 13.13
N VAL A 35 -3.43 11.98 12.58
CA VAL A 35 -3.96 11.18 11.47
C VAL A 35 -4.16 9.76 12.00
N MET A 36 -5.31 9.17 11.71
CA MET A 36 -5.64 7.79 12.06
C MET A 36 -5.79 6.98 10.77
N LEU A 37 -5.10 5.85 10.73
CA LEU A 37 -5.06 4.87 9.65
C LEU A 37 -4.69 3.51 10.26
N SER A 38 -4.88 2.41 9.53
CA SER A 38 -4.54 1.09 10.03
C SER A 38 -3.02 0.91 10.01
N PRO A 39 -2.47 0.02 10.85
CA PRO A 39 -1.05 -0.34 10.76
C PRO A 39 -0.65 -0.80 9.35
N ASP A 40 -1.44 -1.68 8.73
CA ASP A 40 -1.19 -2.18 7.38
C ASP A 40 -1.13 -1.07 6.32
N ASP A 41 -2.01 -0.06 6.44
CA ASP A 41 -2.00 1.08 5.53
C ASP A 41 -0.75 1.95 5.74
N PHE A 42 -0.34 2.15 7.00
CA PHE A 42 0.88 2.87 7.32
C PHE A 42 2.14 2.15 6.79
N GLU A 43 2.22 0.84 7.00
CA GLU A 43 3.32 0.00 6.50
C GLU A 43 3.36 0.00 4.96
N GLY A 44 2.21 -0.15 4.29
CA GLY A 44 2.12 -0.09 2.83
C GLY A 44 2.53 1.27 2.25
N LEU A 45 2.24 2.37 2.96
CA LEU A 45 2.73 3.70 2.60
C LEU A 45 4.26 3.80 2.72
N LEU A 46 4.84 3.24 3.78
CA LEU A 46 6.30 3.23 3.96
C LEU A 46 6.99 2.38 2.90
N GLU A 47 6.47 1.19 2.60
CA GLU A 47 6.99 0.33 1.51
C GLU A 47 6.89 1.06 0.16
N THR A 48 5.77 1.74 -0.10
CA THR A 48 5.61 2.53 -1.33
C THR A 48 6.67 3.63 -1.42
N ILE A 49 6.94 4.35 -0.33
CA ILE A 49 7.97 5.40 -0.27
C ILE A 49 9.36 4.79 -0.48
N GLU A 50 9.65 3.64 0.12
CA GLU A 50 10.90 2.90 -0.06
C GLU A 50 11.13 2.57 -1.54
N ILE A 51 10.14 1.98 -2.20
CA ILE A 51 10.21 1.68 -3.65
C ILE A 51 10.39 2.96 -4.47
N LEU A 52 9.67 4.03 -4.15
CA LEU A 52 9.79 5.32 -4.88
C LEU A 52 11.15 5.99 -4.68
N SER A 53 11.83 5.72 -3.56
CA SER A 53 13.18 6.23 -3.28
C SER A 53 14.26 5.52 -4.11
N ASP A 54 14.04 4.26 -4.49
CA ASP A 54 14.93 3.50 -5.39
C ASP A 54 14.57 3.77 -6.86
N LYS A 55 15.36 4.64 -7.51
CA LYS A 55 15.19 4.99 -8.93
C LYS A 55 15.29 3.78 -9.86
N GLU A 56 16.14 2.80 -9.54
CA GLU A 56 16.29 1.60 -10.36
C GLU A 56 15.10 0.66 -10.18
N ALA A 57 14.57 0.51 -8.96
CA ALA A 57 13.32 -0.21 -8.73
C ALA A 57 12.17 0.42 -9.53
N VAL A 58 12.00 1.74 -9.48
CA VAL A 58 10.97 2.46 -10.27
C VAL A 58 11.14 2.21 -11.76
N LYS A 59 12.38 2.25 -12.27
CA LYS A 59 12.67 1.98 -13.69
C LYS A 59 12.30 0.55 -14.08
N ARG A 60 12.69 -0.46 -13.27
CA ARG A 60 12.34 -1.86 -13.49
C ARG A 60 10.82 -2.08 -13.50
N ILE A 61 10.10 -1.47 -12.56
CA ILE A 61 8.63 -1.55 -12.50
C ILE A 61 7.98 -0.94 -13.75
N LYS A 62 8.47 0.23 -14.22
CA LYS A 62 7.97 0.86 -15.46
C LYS A 62 8.21 -0.03 -16.67
N GLN A 63 9.39 -0.61 -16.80
CA GLN A 63 9.72 -1.55 -17.88
C GLN A 63 8.81 -2.79 -17.83
N ALA A 64 8.69 -3.43 -16.66
CA ALA A 64 7.83 -4.60 -16.49
C ALA A 64 6.36 -4.31 -16.86
N LYS A 65 5.84 -3.12 -16.50
CA LYS A 65 4.48 -2.70 -16.92
C LYS A 65 4.35 -2.57 -18.44
N GLN A 66 5.39 -2.15 -19.14
CA GLN A 66 5.39 -2.07 -20.60
C GLN A 66 5.47 -3.48 -21.23
N GLU A 67 6.35 -4.34 -20.71
CA GLU A 67 6.46 -5.74 -21.14
C GLU A 67 5.14 -6.51 -20.99
N ILE A 68 4.42 -6.30 -19.88
CA ILE A 68 3.08 -6.87 -19.68
C ILE A 68 2.10 -6.43 -20.78
N LYS A 69 2.09 -5.13 -21.12
CA LYS A 69 1.22 -4.61 -22.19
C LYS A 69 1.57 -5.18 -23.56
N GLU A 70 2.85 -5.45 -23.79
CA GLU A 70 3.36 -6.06 -25.02
C GLU A 70 3.20 -7.59 -25.05
N GLY A 71 2.63 -8.21 -24.00
CA GLY A 71 2.48 -9.65 -23.88
C GLY A 71 3.80 -10.40 -23.64
N LYS A 72 4.87 -9.68 -23.27
CA LYS A 72 6.18 -10.25 -22.91
C LYS A 72 6.16 -10.80 -21.48
N THR A 73 5.27 -11.76 -21.24
CA THR A 73 5.15 -12.45 -19.95
C THR A 73 5.48 -13.92 -20.10
N VAL A 74 5.76 -14.58 -18.98
CA VAL A 74 5.91 -16.04 -18.92
C VAL A 74 4.74 -16.61 -18.11
N SER A 75 4.27 -17.80 -18.48
CA SER A 75 3.29 -18.52 -17.67
C SER A 75 3.92 -18.96 -16.35
N LEU A 76 3.11 -19.10 -15.30
CA LEU A 76 3.57 -19.59 -14.00
C LEU A 76 4.19 -20.99 -14.13
N GLU A 77 3.60 -21.86 -14.93
CA GLU A 77 4.13 -23.20 -15.23
C GLU A 77 5.50 -23.12 -15.91
N GLY A 78 5.63 -22.31 -16.96
CA GLY A 78 6.89 -22.14 -17.68
C GLY A 78 7.99 -21.52 -16.81
N LEU A 79 7.63 -20.62 -15.88
CA LEU A 79 8.55 -20.06 -14.90
C LEU A 79 9.02 -21.12 -13.90
N ARG A 80 8.10 -21.95 -13.36
CA ARG A 80 8.44 -23.04 -12.43
C ARG A 80 9.40 -24.04 -13.06
N SER A 81 9.12 -24.50 -14.27
CA SER A 81 10.02 -25.42 -14.98
C SER A 81 11.39 -24.82 -15.29
N ARG A 82 11.49 -23.49 -15.49
CA ARG A 82 12.78 -22.81 -15.65
C ARG A 82 13.57 -22.78 -14.34
N ILE A 83 12.93 -22.44 -13.23
CA ILE A 83 13.57 -22.37 -11.91
C ILE A 83 14.03 -23.77 -11.46
N GLU A 84 13.21 -24.80 -11.66
CA GLU A 84 13.58 -26.20 -11.36
C GLU A 84 14.81 -26.66 -12.16
N LYS A 85 14.93 -26.26 -13.42
CA LYS A 85 16.09 -26.56 -14.28
C LYS A 85 17.35 -25.77 -13.92
N LEU A 86 17.23 -24.66 -13.19
CA LEU A 86 18.36 -23.84 -12.74
C LEU A 86 18.94 -24.31 -11.40
N ASN A 87 18.19 -25.13 -10.64
CA ASN A 87 18.63 -25.72 -9.37
C ASN A 87 19.36 -27.07 -9.56
N VAL A 88 20.15 -27.21 -10.63
CA VAL A 88 21.05 -28.35 -10.87
C VAL A 88 22.44 -28.05 -10.33
#